data_AF-A0A484ZG58-F1
#
_entry.id   AF-A0A484ZG58-F1
#
_cell.length_a   1.000
_cell.length_b   1.000
_cell.length_c   1.000
_cell.angle_alpha   90.00
_cell.angle_beta   90.00
_cell.angle_gamma   90.00
#
_symmetry.space_group_name_H-M   'P 1'
#
loop_
_entity.id
_entity.type
_entity.pdbx_description
1 polymer ?
#
loop_
_entity_poly.entity_id
_entity_poly.type
_entity_poly.pdbx_seq_one_letter_code
_entity_poly.pdbx_strand_id
1 'polypeptide(L)' 'MIGYGIELTHDAADQDYLADKDIAFYKDIPNEQFVSLNPGDFVVFYPYELHRPLCAADKEQQVKKAVVKIKIDYLK' A
#
# COMPACT_ATOMS: atom_id res chain seq x y z
N MET A 1 -9.18 2.91 6.69
CA MET A 1 -9.09 3.13 5.23
C MET A 1 -7.69 2.80 4.75
N ILE A 2 -7.51 2.71 3.44
CA ILE A 2 -6.21 2.67 2.78
C ILE A 2 -6.18 3.82 1.78
N GLY A 3 -5.17 4.68 1.89
CA GLY A 3 -4.83 5.64 0.84
C GLY A 3 -3.99 4.94 -0.23
N TYR A 4 -4.22 5.19 -1.51
CA TYR A 4 -3.49 4.52 -2.59
C TYR A 4 -3.38 5.37 -3.85
N GLY A 5 -2.40 5.04 -4.69
CA GLY A 5 -2.21 5.62 -6.01
C GLY A 5 -1.53 4.62 -6.93
N ILE A 6 -1.93 4.62 -8.19
CA ILE A 6 -1.39 3.70 -9.23
C ILE A 6 -0.23 4.32 -10.01
N GLU A 7 0.05 5.60 -9.77
CA GLU A 7 1.15 6.35 -10.38
C GLU A 7 2.26 6.57 -9.35
N LEU A 8 3.51 6.42 -9.79
CA LEU A 8 4.67 6.78 -8.97
C LEU A 8 4.82 8.31 -8.93
N THR A 9 5.22 8.82 -7.78
CA THR A 9 5.51 10.26 -7.56
C THR A 9 6.68 10.74 -8.41
N HIS A 10 7.72 9.92 -8.46
CA HIS A 10 8.94 10.08 -9.25
C HIS A 10 9.68 8.74 -9.30
N ASP A 11 10.64 8.58 -10.21
CA ASP A 11 11.26 7.27 -10.49
C ASP A 11 12.02 6.70 -9.28
N ALA A 12 12.77 7.53 -8.54
CA ALA A 12 13.59 7.07 -7.41
C ALA A 12 12.84 7.21 -6.08
N ALA A 13 12.73 6.17 -5.26
CA ALA A 13 12.08 6.30 -3.95
C ALA A 13 12.81 7.28 -3.01
N ASP A 14 12.08 7.94 -2.10
CA ASP A 14 12.69 8.75 -1.03
C ASP A 14 13.54 7.90 -0.08
N GLN A 15 13.13 6.65 0.13
CA GLN A 15 13.90 5.63 0.84
C GLN A 15 13.74 4.29 0.13
N ASP A 16 14.83 3.77 -0.44
CA ASP A 16 14.85 2.51 -1.16
C ASP A 16 15.47 1.40 -0.31
N TYR A 17 14.69 0.36 -0.04
CA TYR A 17 15.14 -0.87 0.62
C TYR A 17 14.70 -2.12 -0.16
N LEU A 18 14.50 -2.00 -1.48
CA LEU A 18 13.93 -3.08 -2.29
C LEU A 18 14.80 -4.34 -2.27
N ALA A 19 16.13 -4.20 -2.33
CA ALA A 19 17.06 -5.32 -2.37
C ALA A 19 17.00 -6.21 -1.11
N ASP A 20 16.81 -5.61 0.06
CA ASP A 20 16.96 -6.30 1.35
C ASP A 20 15.62 -6.57 2.05
N LYS A 21 14.61 -5.73 1.80
CA LYS A 21 13.37 -5.68 2.60
C LYS A 21 12.08 -5.70 1.76
N ASP A 22 12.17 -5.73 0.43
CA ASP A 22 11.00 -5.70 -0.47
C ASP A 22 10.06 -4.52 -0.15
N ILE A 23 10.65 -3.34 0.08
CA ILE A 23 9.91 -2.11 0.38
C ILE A 23 10.68 -0.86 -0.05
N ALA A 24 9.92 0.13 -0.51
CA ALA A 24 10.37 1.49 -0.74
C ALA A 24 9.34 2.47 -0.19
N PHE A 25 9.78 3.66 0.23
CA PHE A 25 8.90 4.71 0.76
C PHE A 25 8.96 5.96 -0.11
N TYR A 26 7.79 6.56 -0.30
CA TYR A 26 7.57 7.83 -0.99
C TYR A 26 6.85 8.77 -0.03
N LYS A 27 7.20 10.06 -0.04
CA LYS A 27 6.56 11.07 0.82
C LYS A 27 5.15 11.41 0.40
N ASP A 28 4.90 11.43 -0.90
CA ASP A 28 3.63 11.82 -1.51
C ASP A 28 3.09 10.71 -2.40
N ILE A 29 1.76 10.66 -2.59
CA ILE A 29 1.07 9.75 -3.52
C ILE A 29 0.29 10.62 -4.53
N PRO A 30 0.66 10.62 -5.82
CA PRO A 30 -0.08 11.36 -6.84
C PRO A 30 -1.52 10.88 -6.92
N ASN A 31 -2.46 11.83 -6.97
CA ASN A 31 -3.88 11.54 -7.11
C ASN A 31 -4.39 10.53 -6.06
N GLU A 32 -3.92 10.64 -4.80
CA GLU A 32 -4.26 9.69 -3.72
C GLU A 32 -5.78 9.47 -3.61
N GLN A 33 -6.19 8.22 -3.76
CA GLN A 33 -7.55 7.75 -3.57
C GLN A 33 -7.68 7.01 -2.25
N PHE A 34 -8.90 6.92 -1.73
CA PHE A 34 -9.17 6.24 -0.47
C PHE A 34 -10.18 5.13 -0.66
N VAL A 35 -9.90 3.98 -0.04
CA VAL A 35 -10.82 2.85 0.05
C VAL A 35 -11.09 2.47 1.51
N SER A 36 -12.36 2.24 1.82
CA SER A 36 -12.82 1.70 3.10
C SER A 36 -12.98 0.20 2.98
N LEU A 37 -12.45 -0.54 3.97
CA LEU A 37 -12.53 -2.00 4.03
C LEU A 37 -13.34 -2.41 5.26
N ASN A 38 -14.33 -3.26 5.04
CA ASN A 38 -15.11 -3.94 6.06
C ASN A 38 -14.51 -5.32 6.37
N PRO A 39 -14.93 -6.00 7.45
CA PRO A 39 -14.52 -7.37 7.70
C PRO A 39 -14.87 -8.29 6.52
N GLY A 40 -13.86 -8.96 5.96
CA GLY A 40 -13.99 -9.84 4.79
C GLY A 40 -13.54 -9.19 3.48
N ASP A 41 -13.48 -7.86 3.42
CA ASP A 41 -12.94 -7.16 2.26
C ASP A 41 -11.41 -7.34 2.19
N PHE A 42 -10.87 -7.38 0.98
CA PHE A 42 -9.43 -7.38 0.74
C PHE A 42 -9.09 -6.49 -0.46
N VAL A 43 -7.84 -6.06 -0.49
CA VAL A 43 -7.25 -5.33 -1.62
C VAL A 43 -5.95 -6.01 -1.98
N VAL A 44 -5.59 -5.92 -3.26
CA VAL A 44 -4.32 -6.42 -3.79
C VAL A 44 -3.57 -5.21 -4.32
N PHE A 45 -2.31 -5.05 -3.89
CA PHE A 45 -1.38 -4.09 -4.45
C PHE A 45 -0.26 -4.85 -5.16
N TYR A 46 -0.07 -4.57 -6.43
CA TYR A 46 1.05 -5.07 -7.23
C TYR A 46 2.34 -4.34 -6.85
N PRO A 47 3.51 -4.89 -7.25
CA PRO A 47 4.77 -4.16 -7.13
C PRO A 47 4.63 -2.75 -7.72
N TYR A 48 5.18 -1.77 -7.00
CA TYR A 48 5.16 -0.34 -7.35
C TYR A 48 3.80 0.38 -7.24
N GLU A 49 2.71 -0.27 -6.86
CA GLU A 49 1.47 0.43 -6.52
C GLU A 49 1.57 1.04 -5.11
N LEU A 50 1.51 2.37 -5.05
CA LEU A 50 1.67 3.11 -3.81
C LEU A 50 0.44 2.92 -2.92
N HIS A 51 0.67 2.60 -1.65
CA HIS A 51 -0.40 2.43 -0.68
C HIS A 51 0.02 2.76 0.74
N ARG A 52 -0.88 3.40 1.47
CA ARG A 52 -0.74 3.85 2.86
C ARG A 52 -1.85 3.23 3.70
N PRO A 53 -1.60 2.10 4.37
CA PRO A 53 -2.61 1.43 5.18
C PRO A 53 -2.83 2.14 6.52
N LEU A 54 -3.91 1.75 7.23
CA LEU A 54 -4.26 2.23 8.57
C LEU A 54 -4.62 3.73 8.64
N CYS A 55 -5.04 4.34 7.53
CA CYS A 55 -5.61 5.69 7.55
C CYS A 55 -6.93 5.68 8.35
N ALA A 56 -7.00 6.46 9.43
CA ALA A 56 -8.23 6.66 10.19
C ALA A 56 -9.30 7.32 9.29
N ALA A 57 -10.53 6.81 9.31
CA ALA A 57 -11.64 7.42 8.58
C ALA A 57 -12.17 8.66 9.31
N ASP A 58 -12.28 8.56 10.63
CA ASP A 58 -12.73 9.63 11.52
C ASP A 58 -11.76 9.72 12.70
N LYS A 59 -11.72 8.67 13.51
CA LYS A 59 -10.76 8.51 14.62
C LYS A 59 -9.94 7.23 14.49
N GLU A 60 -8.78 7.23 15.14
CA GLU A 60 -7.96 6.03 15.27
C GLU A 60 -8.67 4.95 16.09
N GLN A 61 -8.48 3.70 15.67
CA GLN A 61 -9.08 2.53 16.30
C GLN A 61 -8.16 1.33 16.14
N GLN A 62 -8.24 0.39 17.08
CA GLN A 62 -7.57 -0.90 16.92
C GLN A 62 -8.32 -1.72 15.87
N VAL A 63 -7.55 -2.29 14.93
CA VAL A 63 -8.07 -3.18 13.89
C VAL A 63 -7.22 -4.44 13.82
N LYS A 64 -7.84 -5.56 13.46
CA LYS A 64 -7.13 -6.80 13.16
C LYS A 64 -7.16 -7.04 11.65
N LYS A 65 -5.99 -7.22 11.04
CA LYS A 65 -5.83 -7.51 9.61
C LYS A 65 -4.74 -8.54 9.38
N ALA A 66 -4.73 -9.11 8.18
CA ALA A 66 -3.62 -9.86 7.65
C ALA A 66 -3.01 -9.12 6.45
N VAL A 67 -1.72 -9.34 6.18
CA VAL A 67 -1.05 -8.96 4.93
C VAL A 67 -0.43 -10.23 4.39
N VAL A 68 -0.88 -10.66 3.21
CA VAL A 68 -0.34 -11.84 2.54
C VAL A 68 0.65 -11.36 1.49
N LYS A 69 1.88 -11.88 1.53
CA LYS A 69 2.94 -11.57 0.56
C LYS A 69 3.04 -12.72 -0.44
N ILE A 70 2.88 -12.40 -1.72
CA ILE A 70 2.92 -13.37 -2.83
C ILE A 70 4.01 -12.89 -3.78
N LYS A 71 4.95 -13.78 -4.13
CA LYS A 71 5.96 -13.47 -5.15
C LYS A 71 5.25 -13.30 -6.50
N ILE A 72 5.55 -12.22 -7.21
CA ILE A 72 4.87 -11.86 -8.47
C ILE A 72 4.93 -12.98 -9.52
N ASP A 73 6.04 -13.73 -9.56
CA ASP A 73 6.25 -14.88 -10.46
C ASP A 73 5.21 -16.01 -10.29
N TYR A 74 4.44 -16.03 -9.20
CA TYR A 74 3.35 -17.00 -8.98
C TYR A 74 1.99 -16.55 -9.53
N LEU A 75 1.85 -15.30 -9.95
CA LEU A 75 0.65 -14.78 -10.60
C LEU A 75 0.80 -14.98 -12.12
N LYS A 76 -0.21 -15.62 -12.74
CA LYS A 76 -0.25 -15.92 -14.18
C LYS A 76 -1.06 -14.88 -14.94
#